data_AF-A0A961FU96-F1
#
_entry.id   AF-A0A961FU96-F1
#
_cell.length_a   1.000
_cell.length_b   1.000
_cell.length_c   1.000
_cell.angle_alpha   90.00
_cell.angle_beta   90.00
_cell.angle_gamma   90.00
#
_symmetry.space_group_name_H-M   'P 1'
#
loop_
_entity.id
_entity.type
_entity.pdbx_description
1 polymer ?
#
loop_
_entity_poly.entity_id
_entity_poly.type
_entity_poly.pdbx_seq_one_letter_code
_entity_poly.pdbx_strand_id
1 'polypeptide(L)'
;MKNVAASLSPVVGVLLLGLFSLFVSCGKNPPPAAPSGSPGKKLAVDFVNDVKPILQTQCVRCHNDENLLGGLNLMTKESAGRGSKRGPILVPGEPDKSPLYRVTILPDDAAHAMPATGPKLTDEEKAILRQWIEDGAQWPDGKDGGMAPVKPTVNRV
;
A
#
# COMPACT_ATOMS: atom_id res chain seq x y z
N MET A 1 -16.89 -1.07 -64.75
CA MET A 1 -16.82 0.14 -65.61
C MET A 1 -16.29 1.26 -64.71
N LYS A 2 -15.17 1.96 -64.87
CA LYS A 2 -14.15 2.20 -65.91
C LYS A 2 -12.91 2.69 -65.12
N ASN A 3 -11.79 1.95 -65.13
CA ASN A 3 -10.53 2.27 -65.81
C ASN A 3 -9.83 3.60 -65.49
N VAL A 4 -8.62 3.44 -64.91
CA VAL A 4 -7.32 4.01 -65.33
C VAL A 4 -7.08 5.53 -65.19
N ALA A 5 -6.04 5.90 -64.44
CA ALA A 5 -4.92 6.72 -64.94
C ALA A 5 -3.79 6.82 -63.90
N ALA A 6 -2.66 6.22 -64.24
CA ALA A 6 -1.35 6.61 -63.72
C ALA A 6 -0.91 7.92 -64.40
N SER A 7 -0.19 8.79 -63.68
CA SER A 7 0.63 9.83 -64.31
C SER A 7 1.93 10.00 -63.54
N LEU A 8 3.03 9.84 -64.27
CA LEU A 8 4.42 10.01 -63.88
C LEU A 8 4.89 11.45 -64.09
N SER A 9 5.99 11.77 -63.39
CA SER A 9 7.01 12.80 -63.69
C SER A 9 6.77 14.24 -63.19
N PRO A 10 7.81 15.11 -63.07
CA PRO A 10 9.25 14.87 -62.88
C PRO A 10 9.84 15.61 -61.66
N VAL A 11 11.09 15.26 -61.35
CA VAL A 11 11.99 15.89 -60.39
C VAL A 11 12.30 17.34 -60.82
N VAL A 12 12.04 18.31 -59.93
CA VAL A 12 12.64 19.65 -60.00
C VAL A 12 13.28 19.94 -58.66
N GLY A 13 14.62 19.95 -58.65
CA GLY A 13 15.40 20.45 -57.54
C GLY A 13 15.39 21.97 -57.53
N VAL A 14 15.23 22.56 -56.35
CA VAL A 14 15.71 23.92 -56.07
C VAL A 14 16.41 23.88 -54.72
N LEU A 15 17.73 24.07 -54.83
CA LEU A 15 18.68 24.44 -53.80
C LEU A 15 18.26 25.79 -53.20
N LEU A 16 17.95 25.85 -51.91
CA LEU A 16 17.98 27.08 -51.14
C LEU A 16 18.73 26.84 -49.83
N LEU A 17 19.96 27.34 -49.82
CA LEU A 17 20.77 27.63 -48.65
C LEU A 17 19.99 28.58 -47.74
N GLY A 18 19.39 28.04 -46.69
CA GLY A 18 18.79 28.79 -45.59
C GLY A 18 19.47 28.38 -44.29
N LEU A 19 20.29 29.28 -43.75
CA LEU A 19 20.86 29.19 -42.40
C LEU A 19 19.74 28.96 -41.38
N PHE A 20 19.56 27.71 -40.94
CA PHE A 20 18.73 27.41 -39.79
C PHE A 20 19.64 27.25 -38.57
N SER A 21 19.48 28.22 -37.68
CA SER A 21 20.21 28.42 -36.45
C SER A 21 20.48 27.14 -35.67
N LEU A 22 21.71 27.07 -35.19
CA LEU A 22 22.17 26.28 -34.05
C LEU A 22 21.11 26.16 -32.95
N PHE A 23 20.53 24.98 -32.81
CA PHE A 23 20.13 24.45 -31.52
C PHE A 23 20.57 23.00 -31.44
N VAL A 24 21.89 22.80 -31.29
CA VAL A 24 22.40 21.61 -30.59
C VAL A 24 22.05 21.81 -29.12
N SER A 25 20.77 21.58 -28.79
CA SER A 25 20.38 21.33 -27.42
C SER A 25 20.84 19.91 -27.12
N CYS A 26 22.01 19.79 -26.51
CA CYS A 26 22.44 18.55 -25.87
C CYS A 26 21.50 18.36 -24.67
N GLY A 27 20.34 17.74 -24.91
CA GLY A 27 19.42 17.32 -23.87
C GLY A 27 20.06 16.25 -23.00
N LYS A 28 20.94 16.65 -22.07
CA LYS A 28 21.14 15.91 -20.83
C LYS A 28 19.93 16.23 -19.96
N ASN A 29 18.85 15.50 -20.17
CA ASN A 29 17.89 15.32 -19.08
C ASN A 29 18.61 14.45 -18.05
N PRO A 30 18.98 14.95 -16.86
CA PRO A 30 19.40 14.05 -15.80
C PRO A 30 18.24 13.08 -15.53
N PRO A 31 18.49 11.78 -15.39
CA PRO A 31 17.45 10.88 -14.93
C PRO A 31 16.90 11.42 -13.59
N PRO A 32 15.60 11.27 -13.31
CA PRO A 32 15.06 11.61 -12.01
C PRO A 32 15.92 10.90 -10.97
N ALA A 33 16.47 11.68 -10.03
CA ALA A 33 17.26 11.15 -8.95
C ALA A 33 16.48 10.00 -8.30
N ALA A 34 16.97 8.78 -8.49
CA ALA A 34 16.47 7.64 -7.75
C ALA A 34 16.66 7.97 -6.26
N PRO A 35 15.71 7.62 -5.38
CA PRO A 35 15.97 7.72 -3.95
C PRO A 35 17.17 6.82 -3.63
N SER A 36 18.31 7.43 -3.32
CA SER A 36 19.44 6.77 -2.66
C SER A 36 19.03 6.45 -1.23
N GLY A 37 18.14 5.47 -1.08
CA GLY A 37 18.03 4.69 0.14
C GLY A 37 19.06 3.58 0.06
N SER A 38 20.07 3.61 0.93
CA SER A 38 20.86 2.41 1.21
C SER A 38 19.92 1.22 1.40
N PRO A 39 20.27 -0.01 0.98
CA PRO A 39 19.48 -1.18 1.29
C PRO A 39 19.51 -1.38 2.80
N GLY A 40 18.56 -0.74 3.49
CA GLY A 40 18.27 -0.97 4.88
C GLY A 40 17.97 -2.45 5.00
N LYS A 41 18.67 -3.11 5.90
CA LYS A 41 18.40 -4.49 6.29
C LYS A 41 16.88 -4.56 6.55
N LYS A 42 16.14 -5.29 5.69
CA LYS A 42 14.71 -5.56 5.93
C LYS A 42 14.58 -6.08 7.35
N LEU A 43 13.76 -5.43 8.17
CA LEU A 43 13.39 -5.96 9.47
C LEU A 43 12.58 -7.22 9.16
N ALA A 44 13.11 -8.40 9.48
CA ALA A 44 12.34 -9.63 9.38
C ALA A 44 11.29 -9.57 10.49
N VAL A 45 10.07 -9.18 10.14
CA VAL A 45 8.95 -9.08 11.09
C VAL A 45 8.34 -10.46 11.28
N ASP A 46 8.26 -10.90 12.54
CA ASP A 46 7.60 -12.14 12.91
C ASP A 46 6.15 -11.88 13.30
N PHE A 47 5.21 -12.64 12.73
CA PHE A 47 3.80 -12.42 13.01
C PHE A 47 3.46 -12.63 14.49
N VAL A 48 3.98 -13.69 15.11
CA VAL A 48 3.57 -14.09 16.46
C VAL A 48 4.12 -13.12 17.51
N ASN A 49 5.36 -12.69 17.34
CA ASN A 49 6.06 -11.85 18.31
C ASN A 49 5.84 -10.35 18.08
N ASP A 50 5.70 -9.90 16.84
CA ASP A 50 5.66 -8.47 16.53
C ASP A 50 4.26 -8.00 16.12
N VAL A 51 3.58 -8.72 15.21
CA VAL A 51 2.32 -8.27 14.61
C VAL A 51 1.12 -8.58 15.50
N LYS A 52 1.04 -9.81 15.99
CA LYS A 52 -0.08 -10.32 16.77
C LYS A 52 -0.36 -9.47 18.03
N PRO A 53 0.65 -9.04 18.82
CA PRO A 53 0.38 -8.17 19.96
C PRO A 53 -0.25 -6.83 19.57
N ILE A 54 0.14 -6.26 18.43
CA ILE A 54 -0.42 -5.00 17.91
C ILE A 54 -1.89 -5.22 17.51
N LEU A 55 -2.16 -6.22 16.67
CA LEU A 55 -3.53 -6.52 16.22
C LEU A 55 -4.44 -6.84 17.40
N GLN A 56 -3.95 -7.61 18.36
CA GLN A 56 -4.70 -8.00 19.55
C GLN A 56 -5.07 -6.80 20.43
N THR A 57 -4.13 -5.87 20.65
CA THR A 57 -4.35 -4.73 21.55
C THR A 57 -5.08 -3.58 20.87
N GLN A 58 -4.77 -3.30 19.60
CA GLN A 58 -5.25 -2.11 18.89
C GLN A 58 -6.49 -2.38 18.03
N CYS A 59 -6.72 -3.62 17.58
CA CYS A 59 -7.75 -3.91 16.58
C CYS A 59 -8.84 -4.86 17.11
N VAL A 60 -8.47 -5.96 17.77
CA VAL A 60 -9.40 -7.02 18.20
C VAL A 60 -10.39 -6.53 19.26
N ARG A 61 -10.15 -5.41 19.95
CA ARG A 61 -11.13 -4.83 20.89
C ARG A 61 -12.48 -4.48 20.23
N CYS A 62 -12.47 -4.10 18.95
CA CYS A 62 -13.67 -3.65 18.22
C CYS A 62 -13.91 -4.41 16.90
N HIS A 63 -13.00 -5.32 16.53
CA HIS A 63 -13.07 -6.13 15.31
C HIS A 63 -12.94 -7.61 15.66
N ASN A 64 -13.95 -8.15 16.32
CA ASN A 64 -14.01 -9.53 16.82
C ASN A 64 -15.43 -10.11 16.62
N ASP A 65 -15.66 -11.36 17.02
CA ASP A 65 -16.97 -12.02 16.83
C ASP A 65 -18.13 -11.38 17.62
N GLU A 66 -17.85 -10.72 18.75
CA GLU A 66 -18.85 -10.05 19.59
C GLU A 66 -19.09 -8.59 19.15
N ASN A 67 -18.07 -7.95 18.59
CA ASN A 67 -18.10 -6.57 18.11
C ASN A 67 -17.51 -6.49 16.71
N LEU A 68 -18.39 -6.48 15.71
CA LEU A 68 -18.07 -6.47 14.29
C LEU A 68 -18.13 -5.04 13.72
N LEU A 69 -17.37 -4.11 14.27
CA LEU A 69 -17.34 -2.74 13.73
C LEU A 69 -16.90 -2.79 12.27
N GLY A 70 -17.66 -2.15 11.38
CA GLY A 70 -17.42 -2.23 9.93
C GLY A 70 -17.61 -3.63 9.32
N GLY A 71 -18.19 -4.58 10.06
CA GLY A 71 -18.33 -5.99 9.67
C GLY A 71 -17.01 -6.74 9.57
N LEU A 72 -15.97 -6.28 10.27
CA LEU A 72 -14.63 -6.86 10.24
C LEU A 72 -14.38 -7.69 11.50
N ASN A 73 -13.84 -8.89 11.33
CA ASN A 73 -13.29 -9.73 12.40
C ASN A 73 -11.83 -10.04 12.11
N LEU A 74 -10.94 -9.75 13.08
CA LEU A 74 -9.49 -9.95 12.99
C LEU A 74 -8.97 -11.06 13.91
N MET A 75 -9.85 -11.85 14.55
CA MET A 75 -9.44 -12.87 15.52
C MET A 75 -8.66 -14.02 14.90
N THR A 76 -8.87 -14.33 13.62
CA THR A 76 -8.16 -15.39 12.91
C THR A 76 -7.87 -14.97 11.48
N LYS A 77 -6.92 -15.65 10.83
CA LYS A 77 -6.63 -15.43 9.40
C LYS A 77 -7.86 -15.65 8.52
N GLU A 78 -8.61 -16.72 8.78
CA GLU A 78 -9.81 -17.07 8.01
C GLU A 78 -10.88 -15.99 8.17
N SER A 79 -11.10 -15.52 9.40
CA SER A 79 -12.09 -14.47 9.67
C SER A 79 -11.68 -13.12 9.07
N ALA A 80 -10.40 -12.75 9.15
CA ALA A 80 -9.84 -11.56 8.52
C ALA A 80 -9.88 -11.61 6.99
N GLY A 81 -9.67 -12.81 6.41
CA GLY A 81 -9.71 -13.06 4.97
C GLY A 81 -11.10 -12.84 4.35
N ARG A 82 -12.18 -12.91 5.15
CA ARG A 82 -13.54 -12.52 4.70
C ARG A 82 -13.66 -11.02 4.43
N GLY A 83 -12.74 -10.21 4.97
CA GLY A 83 -12.73 -8.77 4.81
C GLY A 83 -13.76 -8.04 5.69
N SER A 84 -14.02 -6.79 5.32
CA SER A 84 -15.00 -5.91 5.95
C SER A 84 -16.23 -5.74 5.05
N LYS A 85 -17.21 -4.96 5.50
CA LYS A 85 -18.34 -4.50 4.64
C LYS A 85 -17.89 -3.75 3.39
N ARG A 86 -16.65 -3.26 3.35
CA ARG A 86 -16.06 -2.54 2.20
C ARG A 86 -15.17 -3.44 1.33
N GLY A 87 -15.10 -4.74 1.63
CA GLY A 87 -14.27 -5.71 0.90
C GLY A 87 -12.95 -6.05 1.63
N PRO A 88 -11.95 -6.56 0.89
CA PRO A 88 -10.67 -7.00 1.43
C PRO A 88 -9.94 -5.90 2.20
N ILE A 89 -9.23 -6.29 3.26
CA ILE A 89 -8.52 -5.36 4.16
C ILE A 89 -7.00 -5.40 4.02
N LEU A 90 -6.47 -6.43 3.35
CA LEU A 90 -5.05 -6.67 3.15
C LEU A 90 -4.80 -6.93 1.66
N VAL A 91 -3.76 -6.30 1.14
CA VAL A 91 -3.19 -6.56 -0.17
C VAL A 91 -1.72 -6.94 0.08
N PRO A 92 -1.38 -8.24 0.11
CA PRO A 92 -0.02 -8.70 0.35
C PRO A 92 1.00 -8.03 -0.57
N GLY A 93 2.09 -7.52 0.00
CA GLY A 93 3.13 -6.76 -0.70
C GLY A 93 2.81 -5.28 -0.92
N GLU A 94 1.58 -4.83 -0.64
CA GLU A 94 1.11 -3.49 -0.96
C GLU A 94 0.46 -2.80 0.27
N PRO A 95 1.27 -2.34 1.26
CA PRO A 95 0.74 -1.66 2.46
C PRO A 95 -0.11 -0.44 2.11
N ASP A 96 0.31 0.35 1.12
CA ASP A 96 -0.38 1.58 0.72
C ASP A 96 -1.70 1.33 -0.02
N LYS A 97 -1.95 0.08 -0.43
CA LYS A 97 -3.24 -0.38 -0.96
C LYS A 97 -4.05 -1.18 0.06
N SER A 98 -3.50 -1.48 1.24
CA SER A 98 -4.14 -2.28 2.27
C SER A 98 -4.95 -1.41 3.23
N PRO A 99 -6.30 -1.47 3.23
CA PRO A 99 -7.11 -0.66 4.13
C PRO A 99 -6.73 -0.79 5.59
N LEU A 100 -6.32 -1.98 6.06
CA LEU A 100 -5.89 -2.22 7.44
C LEU A 100 -4.77 -1.27 7.87
N TYR A 101 -3.80 -0.99 6.99
CA TYR A 101 -2.70 -0.08 7.28
C TYR A 101 -3.07 1.38 7.02
N ARG A 102 -3.75 1.66 5.91
CA ARG A 102 -4.08 3.03 5.51
C ARG A 102 -4.88 3.80 6.57
N VAL A 103 -5.77 3.13 7.28
CA VAL A 103 -6.59 3.77 8.33
C VAL A 103 -5.79 4.14 9.58
N THR A 104 -4.62 3.52 9.80
CA THR A 104 -3.78 3.81 10.99
C THR A 104 -2.85 5.01 10.79
N ILE A 105 -2.68 5.46 9.55
CA ILE A 105 -1.83 6.62 9.19
C ILE A 105 -2.65 7.87 8.88
N LEU A 106 -3.98 7.82 9.02
CA LEU A 106 -4.83 8.99 8.86
C LEU A 106 -4.65 9.95 10.05
N PRO A 107 -4.93 11.26 9.86
CA PRO A 107 -5.03 12.21 10.96
C PRO A 107 -6.02 11.72 12.02
N ASP A 108 -5.73 12.00 13.30
CA ASP A 108 -6.50 11.46 14.42
C ASP A 108 -7.99 11.87 14.44
N ASP A 109 -8.30 13.03 13.87
CA ASP A 109 -9.64 13.58 13.74
C ASP A 109 -10.39 13.11 12.48
N ALA A 110 -9.72 12.35 11.61
CA ALA A 110 -10.36 11.79 10.42
C ALA A 110 -11.39 10.73 10.82
N ALA A 111 -12.57 10.79 10.20
CA ALA A 111 -13.72 9.95 10.55
C ALA A 111 -13.48 8.43 10.48
N HIS A 112 -12.41 7.99 9.79
CA HIS A 112 -12.09 6.57 9.61
C HIS A 112 -10.71 6.23 10.18
N ALA A 113 -10.08 7.15 10.92
CA ALA A 113 -8.82 6.87 11.59
C ALA A 113 -9.00 5.76 12.63
N MET A 114 -8.05 4.82 12.66
CA MET A 114 -8.02 3.73 13.61
C MET A 114 -6.76 3.79 14.48
N PRO A 115 -6.85 3.45 15.78
CA PRO A 115 -8.06 3.07 16.50
C PRO A 115 -9.02 4.25 16.69
N ALA A 116 -10.33 3.98 16.59
CA ALA A 116 -11.37 5.00 16.77
C ALA A 116 -11.45 5.52 18.21
N THR A 117 -11.02 4.70 19.17
CA THR A 117 -10.94 5.06 20.60
C THR A 117 -9.72 4.40 21.24
N GLY A 118 -9.24 4.98 22.34
CA GLY A 118 -8.07 4.47 23.06
C GLY A 118 -6.74 4.97 22.48
N PRO A 119 -5.61 4.40 22.93
CA PRO A 119 -4.29 4.83 22.50
C PRO A 119 -4.09 4.58 21.01
N LYS A 120 -3.39 5.50 20.34
CA LYS A 120 -3.01 5.35 18.94
C LYS A 120 -1.82 4.41 18.80
N LEU A 121 -1.59 3.94 17.58
CA LEU A 121 -0.39 3.17 17.27
C LEU A 121 0.85 4.08 17.32
N THR A 122 1.93 3.59 17.88
CA THR A 122 3.23 4.28 17.79
C THR A 122 3.78 4.20 16.36
N ASP A 123 4.81 4.99 16.06
CA ASP A 123 5.47 4.93 14.76
C ASP A 123 6.14 3.57 14.52
N GLU A 124 6.66 2.94 15.58
CA GLU A 124 7.22 1.59 15.55
C GLU A 124 6.14 0.55 15.27
N GLU A 125 4.98 0.62 15.95
CA GLU A 125 3.87 -0.29 15.71
C GLU A 125 3.36 -0.17 14.26
N LYS A 126 3.25 1.06 13.73
CA LYS A 126 2.91 1.30 12.32
C LYS A 126 3.98 0.74 11.37
N ALA A 127 5.26 0.90 11.69
CA ALA A 127 6.36 0.37 10.87
C ALA A 127 6.35 -1.17 10.81
N ILE A 128 6.08 -1.83 11.94
CA ILE A 128 5.91 -3.30 12.00
C ILE A 128 4.77 -3.76 11.10
N LEU A 129 3.58 -3.14 11.22
CA LEU A 129 2.44 -3.48 10.38
C LEU A 129 2.73 -3.26 8.89
N ARG A 130 3.40 -2.15 8.56
CA ARG A 130 3.80 -1.85 7.19
C ARG A 130 4.71 -2.96 6.65
N GLN A 131 5.80 -3.24 7.34
CA GLN A 131 6.80 -4.20 6.91
C GLN A 131 6.21 -5.61 6.79
N TRP A 132 5.37 -6.03 7.74
CA TRP A 132 4.66 -7.29 7.65
C TRP A 132 3.81 -7.42 6.37
N ILE A 133 3.10 -6.34 5.99
CA ILE A 133 2.32 -6.34 4.75
C ILE A 133 3.24 -6.36 3.53
N GLU A 134 4.32 -5.58 3.53
CA GLU A 134 5.35 -5.61 2.46
C GLU A 134 5.94 -7.01 2.28
N ASP A 135 6.14 -7.76 3.36
CA ASP A 135 6.65 -9.13 3.36
C ASP A 135 5.58 -10.18 2.98
N GLY A 136 4.40 -9.73 2.57
CA GLY A 136 3.33 -10.59 2.06
C GLY A 136 2.25 -10.95 3.09
N ALA A 137 2.19 -10.24 4.22
CA ALA A 137 1.18 -10.39 5.25
C ALA A 137 0.98 -11.85 5.72
N GLN A 138 2.09 -12.57 5.91
CA GLN A 138 2.05 -13.97 6.34
C GLN A 138 1.37 -14.06 7.71
N TRP A 139 0.24 -14.77 7.75
CA TRP A 139 -0.57 -14.97 8.94
C TRP A 139 -0.71 -16.48 9.16
N PRO A 140 -0.17 -17.02 10.27
CA PRO A 140 -0.28 -18.45 10.58
C PRO A 140 -1.73 -18.89 10.79
N ASP A 141 -2.01 -20.16 10.56
CA ASP A 141 -3.30 -20.75 10.91
C ASP A 141 -3.30 -21.24 12.38
N GLY A 142 -4.46 -21.58 12.92
CA GLY A 142 -4.60 -22.18 14.26
C GLY A 142 -4.17 -21.27 15.41
N LYS A 143 -3.62 -21.85 16.49
CA LYS A 143 -3.32 -21.13 17.75
C LYS A 143 -2.35 -19.96 17.58
N ASP A 144 -1.42 -20.06 16.64
CA ASP A 144 -0.35 -19.07 16.49
C ASP A 144 -0.89 -17.82 15.78
N GLY A 145 -1.82 -17.99 14.82
CA GLY A 145 -2.53 -16.88 14.19
C GLY A 145 -3.78 -16.41 14.90
N GLY A 146 -4.32 -17.22 15.82
CA GLY A 146 -5.54 -16.90 16.57
C GLY A 146 -5.31 -15.89 17.68
N MET A 147 -6.18 -14.89 17.78
CA MET A 147 -6.25 -13.91 18.85
C MET A 147 -7.47 -14.16 19.74
N ALA A 148 -7.34 -13.84 21.02
CA ALA A 148 -8.44 -13.89 21.96
C ALA A 148 -9.13 -12.52 22.07
N PRO A 149 -10.44 -12.46 22.40
CA PRO A 149 -11.09 -11.20 22.72
C PRO A 149 -10.38 -10.50 23.88
N VAL A 150 -9.91 -9.28 23.67
CA VAL A 150 -9.29 -8.48 24.72
C VAL A 150 -10.37 -7.62 25.36
N LYS A 151 -10.71 -7.92 26.61
CA LYS A 151 -11.50 -7.00 27.44
C LYS A 151 -10.66 -5.74 27.68
N PRO A 152 -11.21 -4.53 27.57
CA PRO A 152 -10.46 -3.29 27.80
C PRO A 152 -9.87 -3.29 29.21
N THR A 153 -8.57 -3.52 29.34
CA THR A 153 -7.84 -3.25 30.57
C THR A 153 -7.47 -1.78 30.55
N VAL A 154 -8.21 -0.99 31.32
CA VAL A 154 -7.92 0.42 31.59
C VAL A 154 -6.61 0.44 32.37
N ASN A 155 -5.45 0.47 31.71
CA ASN A 155 -4.12 0.78 32.28
C ASN A 155 -3.06 0.75 31.18
N ARG A 156 -2.98 1.83 30.40
CA ARG A 156 -1.72 2.28 29.79
C ARG A 156 -1.57 3.73 30.29
N VAL A 157 -0.79 3.87 31.36
CA VAL A 157 -0.43 5.16 31.98
C VAL A 157 0.47 5.91 31.03
#